data_AF-A0A383F4B6-F1
#
_entry.id   AF-A0A383F4B6-F1
#
_cell.length_a   1.000
_cell.length_b   1.000
_cell.length_c   1.000
_cell.angle_alpha   90.00
_cell.angle_beta   90.00
_cell.angle_gamma   90.00
#
_symmetry.space_group_name_H-M   'P 1'
#
loop_
_entity.id
_entity.type
_entity.pdbx_description
1 polymer ?
#
loop_
_entity_poly.entity_id
_entity_poly.type
_entity_poly.pdbx_seq_one_letter_code
_entity_poly.pdbx_strand_id
1 'polypeptide(L)' 'MSIPETNNQAYTYRPGELLPELEGHISRGRFERVLRNGDFAVTAELAPPDSTDRNEVFEQAALFDGFVDAINATDG' A
#
# COMPACT_ATOMS: atom_id res chain seq x y z
N MET A 1 -4.40 13.81 -26.49
CA MET A 1 -4.22 12.36 -26.70
C MET A 1 -5.01 11.68 -25.61
N SER A 2 -6.16 11.11 -25.95
CA SER A 2 -7.16 10.64 -24.98
C SER A 2 -6.75 9.26 -24.47
N ILE A 3 -6.55 9.15 -23.16
CA ILE A 3 -6.48 7.86 -22.46
C ILE A 3 -7.86 7.19 -22.53
N PRO A 4 -7.97 5.92 -22.93
CA PRO A 4 -9.25 5.27 -23.12
C PRO A 4 -9.91 5.00 -21.76
N GLU A 5 -11.19 5.35 -21.66
CA GLU A 5 -12.06 5.03 -20.54
C GLU A 5 -12.35 3.53 -20.52
N THR A 6 -11.48 2.74 -19.88
CA THR A 6 -11.81 1.35 -19.54
C THR A 6 -11.93 1.23 -18.03
N ASN A 7 -13.18 1.08 -17.60
CA ASN A 7 -13.63 0.60 -16.29
C ASN A 7 -13.93 1.66 -15.20
N ASN A 8 -14.89 2.54 -15.45
CA ASN A 8 -15.54 3.38 -14.43
C ASN A 8 -16.57 2.59 -13.59
N GLN A 9 -16.14 1.53 -12.92
CA GLN A 9 -16.77 1.16 -11.64
C GLN A 9 -16.10 2.08 -10.61
N ALA A 10 -16.88 2.88 -9.87
CA ALA A 10 -16.34 3.77 -8.85
C ALA A 10 -15.62 2.93 -7.78
N TYR A 11 -14.29 2.77 -7.93
CA TYR A 11 -13.49 2.05 -6.94
C TYR A 11 -13.50 2.87 -5.66
N THR A 12 -14.23 2.39 -4.66
CA THR A 12 -14.19 3.00 -3.32
C THR A 12 -12.88 2.59 -2.70
N TYR A 13 -11.92 3.51 -2.64
CA TYR A 13 -10.65 3.26 -1.98
C TYR A 13 -10.89 2.99 -0.49
N ARG A 14 -10.56 1.77 -0.06
CA ARG A 14 -10.41 1.40 1.35
C ARG A 14 -8.93 1.15 1.61
N PRO A 15 -8.32 1.81 2.60
CA PRO A 15 -6.95 1.52 3.00
C PRO A 15 -6.76 0.02 3.22
N GLY A 16 -5.69 -0.55 2.64
CA GLY A 16 -5.37 -1.98 2.71
C GLY A 16 -6.01 -2.88 1.64
N GLU A 17 -7.00 -2.41 0.86
CA GLU A 17 -7.53 -3.19 -0.27
C GLU A 17 -6.62 -3.12 -1.51
N LEU A 18 -6.56 -4.22 -2.28
CA LEU A 18 -5.82 -4.27 -3.53
C LEU A 18 -6.44 -3.32 -4.56
N LEU A 19 -5.66 -2.32 -4.98
CA LEU A 19 -6.06 -1.39 -6.03
C LEU A 19 -6.33 -2.13 -7.36
N PRO A 20 -7.07 -1.52 -8.30
CA PRO A 20 -7.27 -2.09 -9.63
C PRO A 20 -5.96 -2.44 -10.32
N GLU A 21 -5.96 -3.47 -11.16
CA GLU A 21 -4.81 -3.75 -12.02
C GLU A 21 -4.63 -2.64 -13.04
N LEU A 22 -3.38 -2.24 -13.28
CA LEU A 22 -3.02 -1.24 -14.28
C LEU A 22 -1.99 -1.85 -15.23
N GLU A 23 -2.15 -1.58 -16.52
CA GLU A 23 -1.20 -2.04 -17.53
C GLU A 23 0.22 -1.53 -17.22
N GLY A 24 1.22 -2.41 -17.31
CA GLY A 24 2.60 -2.09 -17.01
C GLY A 24 2.95 -2.01 -15.51
N HIS A 25 1.99 -2.19 -14.61
CA HIS A 25 2.22 -2.33 -13.17
C HIS A 25 2.26 -3.81 -12.77
N ILE A 26 3.18 -4.15 -11.85
CA ILE A 26 3.35 -5.52 -11.36
C ILE A 26 2.60 -5.74 -10.04
N SER A 27 2.50 -4.69 -9.23
CA SER A 27 1.83 -4.68 -7.94
C SER A 27 0.48 -3.95 -8.01
N ARG A 28 -0.42 -4.35 -7.11
CA ARG A 28 -1.72 -3.70 -6.89
C ARG A 28 -1.70 -2.78 -5.66
N GLY A 29 -0.52 -2.35 -5.25
CA GLY A 29 -0.30 -1.49 -4.09
C GLY A 29 -0.18 -0.01 -4.48
N ARG A 30 -0.29 0.86 -3.49
CA ARG A 30 -0.08 2.31 -3.64
C ARG A 30 1.38 2.64 -3.97
N PHE A 31 2.33 1.93 -3.37
CA PHE A 31 3.76 2.24 -3.45
C PHE A 31 4.32 2.29 -4.88
N GLU A 32 4.08 1.26 -5.70
CA GLU A 32 4.53 1.28 -7.10
C GLU A 32 3.93 2.44 -7.89
N ARG A 33 2.67 2.81 -7.61
CA ARG A 33 2.00 3.91 -8.28
C ARG A 33 2.65 5.26 -7.95
N VAL A 34 2.98 5.49 -6.67
CA VAL A 34 3.70 6.69 -6.22
C VAL A 34 5.06 6.78 -6.92
N LEU A 35 5.84 5.70 -6.91
CA LEU A 35 7.18 5.68 -7.53
C LEU A 35 7.13 5.88 -9.06
N ARG A 36 6.18 5.24 -9.75
CA ARG A 36 6.03 5.39 -11.22
C ARG A 36 5.54 6.77 -11.64
N ASN A 37 4.77 7.44 -10.78
CA ASN A 37 4.34 8.82 -11.03
C ASN A 37 5.48 9.84 -10.82
N GLY A 38 6.61 9.42 -10.23
CA GLY A 38 7.73 10.30 -9.88
C GLY A 38 7.48 11.13 -8.62
N ASP A 39 6.49 10.75 -7.81
CA ASP A 39 6.16 11.43 -6.56
C ASP A 39 7.13 11.04 -5.43
N PHE A 40 7.22 11.91 -4.41
CA PHE A 40 7.94 11.59 -3.19
C PHE A 40 7.18 10.51 -2.40
N ALA A 41 7.88 9.44 -2.01
CA ALA A 41 7.32 8.34 -1.24
C ALA A 41 7.78 8.38 0.22
N VAL A 42 6.87 8.10 1.15
CA VAL A 42 7.15 7.91 2.57
C VAL A 42 6.90 6.45 2.94
N THR A 43 7.89 5.83 3.58
CA THR A 43 7.82 4.44 4.04
C THR A 43 8.11 4.34 5.52
N ALA A 44 7.50 3.37 6.20
CA ALA A 44 7.88 2.96 7.54
C ALA A 44 8.47 1.54 7.54
N GLU A 45 9.24 1.23 8.56
CA GLU A 45 9.71 -0.12 8.85
C GLU A 45 9.00 -0.63 10.11
N LEU A 46 8.58 -1.89 10.08
CA LEU A 46 7.91 -2.58 11.18
C LEU A 46 8.67 -3.88 11.48
N ALA A 47 9.25 -3.95 12.68
CA ALA A 47 9.82 -5.18 13.21
C ALA A 47 8.72 -6.04 13.85
N PRO A 48 8.85 -7.38 13.83
CA PRO A 48 7.92 -8.24 14.53
C PRO A 48 7.95 -7.94 16.04
N PRO A 49 6.80 -7.96 16.73
CA PRO A 49 6.76 -7.85 18.18
C PRO A 49 7.45 -9.06 18.82
N ASP A 50 8.00 -8.88 20.01
CA ASP A 50 8.52 -9.96 20.86
C ASP A 50 7.35 -10.70 21.55
N SER A 51 6.44 -11.21 20.73
CA SER A 51 5.19 -11.87 21.12
C SER A 51 4.74 -12.84 20.03
N THR A 52 3.93 -13.81 20.43
CA THR A 52 3.28 -14.75 19.47
C THR A 52 1.89 -14.28 19.03
N ASP A 53 1.37 -13.21 19.64
CA ASP A 53 0.08 -12.65 19.27
C ASP A 53 0.19 -11.88 17.96
N ARG A 54 -0.47 -12.41 16.92
CA ARG A 54 -0.52 -11.77 15.60
C ARG A 54 -1.25 -10.43 15.63
N ASN A 55 -2.12 -10.20 16.61
CA ASN A 55 -2.87 -8.95 16.72
C ASN A 55 -1.95 -7.76 16.99
N GLU A 56 -0.85 -7.96 17.74
CA GLU A 56 0.12 -6.91 18.04
C GLU A 56 0.77 -6.34 16.76
N VAL A 57 0.97 -7.17 15.73
CA VAL A 57 1.47 -6.71 14.42
C VAL A 57 0.47 -5.73 13.76
N PHE A 58 -0.82 -6.05 13.82
CA PHE A 58 -1.86 -5.18 13.24
C PHE A 58 -2.00 -3.88 14.04
N GLU A 59 -1.92 -3.94 15.36
CA GLU A 59 -1.95 -2.76 16.23
C GLU A 59 -0.79 -1.80 15.93
N GLN A 60 0.43 -2.34 15.79
CA GLN A 60 1.60 -1.53 15.43
C GLN A 60 1.49 -0.99 13.99
N ALA A 61 1.04 -1.80 13.03
CA ALA A 61 0.84 -1.36 11.65
C ALA A 61 -0.22 -0.25 11.52
N ALA A 62 -1.28 -0.31 12.33
CA ALA A 62 -2.37 0.67 12.32
C ALA A 62 -1.92 2.09 12.67
N LEU A 63 -0.81 2.24 13.40
CA LEU A 63 -0.21 3.54 13.69
C LEU A 63 0.22 4.31 12.43
N PHE A 64 0.44 3.59 11.32
CA PHE A 64 0.87 4.16 10.05
C PHE A 64 -0.28 4.36 9.05
N ASP A 65 -1.51 3.98 9.39
CA ASP A 65 -2.64 4.06 8.46
C ASP A 65 -2.90 5.51 8.01
N GLY A 66 -2.96 5.70 6.69
CA GLY A 66 -3.11 7.02 6.07
C GLY A 66 -1.85 7.91 6.07
N PHE A 67 -0.74 7.51 6.68
CA PHE A 67 0.48 8.33 6.77
C PHE A 67 1.61 7.87 5.84
N VAL A 68 1.67 6.58 5.49
CA VAL A 68 2.76 5.99 4.70
C VAL A 68 2.26 5.35 3.41
N ASP A 69 3.12 5.29 2.40
CA ASP A 69 2.82 4.66 1.10
C ASP A 69 3.07 3.14 1.11
N ALA A 70 3.94 2.68 2.01
CA ALA A 70 4.27 1.28 2.26
C ALA A 70 4.87 1.06 3.65
N ILE A 71 4.79 -0.19 4.10
CA ILE A 71 5.51 -0.70 5.26
C ILE A 71 6.47 -1.79 4.79
N ASN A 72 7.73 -1.70 5.20
CA ASN A 72 8.68 -2.81 5.14
C ASN A 72 8.54 -3.62 6.43
N ALA A 73 8.15 -4.89 6.35
CA ALA A 73 8.13 -5.79 7.49
C ALA A 73 9.45 -6.58 7.53
N THR A 74 10.24 -6.40 8.58
CA THR A 74 11.51 -7.15 8.75
C THR A 74 11.23 -8.53 9.33
N ASP A 75 12.18 -9.45 9.17
CA ASP A 75 12.06 -10.84 9.63
C ASP A 75 12.51 -11.06 11.08
N GLY A 76 13.34 -10.16 11.63
CA GLY A 76 13.82 -10.23 13.01
C GLY A 76 14.91 -11.26 13.25
#